data_AF-A0A1I2IXX2-F1
#
_entry.id   AF-A0A1I2IXX2-F1
#
_cell.length_a   1.000
_cell.length_b   1.000
_cell.length_c   1.000
_cell.angle_alpha   90.00
_cell.angle_beta   90.00
_cell.angle_gamma   90.00
#
_symmetry.space_group_name_H-M   'P 1'
#
loop_
_entity.id
_entity.type
_entity.pdbx_description
1 polymer ?
#
loop_
_entity_poly.entity_id
_entity_poly.type
_entity_poly.pdbx_seq_one_letter_code
_entity_poly.pdbx_strand_id
1 'polypeptide(L)'
;MKLTNSIDKLGTIGLFTTALFSPCCFPLFAFGASTFGLGSFELFGGWTMWIFLVMVLISVIGLIISYRKHRRVYPLLIAVPSVLLIYYGYYFNSNPYFIYIGMFGLLIATGVNYYRNKLYNTCNTCIIYNGGEVELKSTLNCPNCGHKKDEIMPTDACQFFYECENCKLILKPKQGDCCVYCSYGTVKCPSIQAGESCC
;
A
#
# COMPACT_ATOMS: atom_id res chain seq x y z
N MET A 1 -3.21 16.82 6.46
CA MET A 1 -3.36 15.72 5.49
C MET A 1 -4.03 14.52 6.18
N LYS A 2 -5.36 14.52 6.35
CA LYS A 2 -6.13 13.52 7.13
C LYS A 2 -7.23 12.83 6.31
N LEU A 3 -7.31 13.13 5.00
CA LEU A 3 -8.39 12.69 4.11
C LEU A 3 -8.19 11.29 3.50
N THR A 4 -7.01 10.68 3.64
CA THR A 4 -6.64 9.46 2.89
C THR A 4 -7.17 8.17 3.51
N ASN A 5 -7.34 8.10 4.84
CA ASN A 5 -7.83 6.89 5.49
C ASN A 5 -9.28 6.53 5.11
N SER A 6 -10.10 7.51 4.74
CA SER A 6 -11.51 7.26 4.43
C SER A 6 -11.73 6.72 3.02
N ILE A 7 -10.87 7.07 2.06
CA ILE A 7 -11.04 6.70 0.65
C ILE A 7 -10.63 5.23 0.40
N ASP A 8 -9.53 4.78 1.01
CA ASP A 8 -9.12 3.36 0.94
C ASP A 8 -10.13 2.42 1.64
N LYS A 9 -10.83 2.95 2.66
CA LYS A 9 -11.90 2.26 3.38
C LYS A 9 -13.19 2.18 2.56
N LEU A 10 -13.51 3.25 1.82
CA LEU A 10 -14.63 3.28 0.87
C LEU A 10 -14.42 2.30 -0.30
N GLY A 11 -13.20 2.18 -0.80
CA GLY A 11 -12.87 1.23 -1.87
C GLY A 11 -13.02 -0.24 -1.45
N THR A 12 -12.55 -0.59 -0.25
CA THR A 12 -12.72 -1.95 0.31
C THR A 12 -14.18 -2.25 0.63
N ILE A 13 -14.91 -1.32 1.25
CA ILE A 13 -16.36 -1.47 1.51
C ILE A 13 -17.14 -1.62 0.19
N GLY A 14 -16.83 -0.80 -0.81
CA GLY A 14 -17.44 -0.86 -2.14
C GLY A 14 -17.30 -2.24 -2.78
N LEU A 15 -16.09 -2.80 -2.73
CA LEU A 15 -15.76 -4.12 -3.28
C LEU A 15 -16.53 -5.26 -2.59
N PHE A 16 -16.67 -5.20 -1.26
CA PHE A 16 -17.49 -6.15 -0.49
C PHE A 16 -18.99 -5.99 -0.77
N THR A 17 -19.51 -4.74 -0.84
CA THR A 17 -20.92 -4.51 -1.16
C THR A 17 -21.25 -5.00 -2.56
N THR A 18 -20.36 -4.85 -3.53
CA THR A 18 -20.61 -5.27 -4.91
C THR A 18 -20.55 -6.79 -5.10
N ALA A 19 -19.75 -7.48 -4.28
CA ALA A 19 -19.75 -8.94 -4.22
C ALA A 19 -21.05 -9.50 -3.60
N LEU A 20 -21.68 -8.75 -2.68
CA LEU A 20 -22.95 -9.13 -2.04
C LEU A 20 -24.16 -9.01 -2.99
N PHE A 21 -24.14 -8.02 -3.88
CA PHE A 21 -25.30 -7.67 -4.73
C PHE A 21 -25.24 -8.25 -6.16
N SER A 22 -24.21 -9.02 -6.51
CA SER A 22 -24.10 -9.69 -7.83
C SER A 22 -24.12 -11.22 -7.70
N PRO A 23 -25.28 -11.83 -7.38
CA PRO A 23 -25.40 -13.28 -7.15
C PRO A 23 -25.04 -14.13 -8.36
N CYS A 24 -25.02 -13.56 -9.57
CA CYS A 24 -24.59 -14.26 -10.79
C CYS A 24 -23.07 -14.48 -10.88
N CYS A 25 -22.24 -13.75 -10.10
CA CYS A 25 -20.79 -13.73 -10.30
C CYS A 25 -19.96 -14.42 -9.20
N PHE A 26 -20.58 -14.77 -8.07
CA PHE A 26 -19.94 -15.53 -6.99
C PHE A 26 -20.90 -16.60 -6.44
N PRO A 27 -20.82 -17.85 -6.93
CA PRO A 27 -21.70 -18.95 -6.50
C PRO A 27 -21.66 -19.18 -4.98
N LEU A 28 -20.52 -18.93 -4.34
CA LEU A 28 -20.33 -19.07 -2.89
C LEU A 28 -21.16 -18.06 -2.08
N PHE A 29 -21.33 -16.84 -2.58
CA PHE A 29 -22.13 -15.79 -1.91
C PHE A 29 -23.62 -15.86 -2.32
N ALA A 30 -23.93 -16.38 -3.51
CA ALA A 30 -25.30 -16.71 -3.89
C ALA A 30 -25.94 -17.75 -2.95
N PHE A 31 -25.14 -18.73 -2.46
CA PHE A 31 -25.56 -19.66 -1.41
C PHE A 31 -25.87 -18.97 -0.08
N GLY A 32 -25.15 -17.90 0.28
CA GLY A 32 -25.44 -17.10 1.49
C GLY A 32 -26.64 -16.17 1.30
N ALA A 33 -26.79 -15.52 0.15
CA ALA A 33 -27.93 -14.65 -0.13
C ALA A 33 -29.24 -15.45 -0.27
N SER A 34 -29.17 -16.68 -0.78
CA SER A 34 -30.31 -17.58 -0.87
C SER A 34 -30.78 -18.08 0.49
N THR A 35 -29.89 -18.29 1.47
CA THR A 35 -30.31 -18.63 2.85
C THR A 35 -31.04 -17.48 3.55
N PHE A 36 -30.77 -16.23 3.16
CA PHE A 36 -31.52 -15.06 3.60
C PHE A 36 -32.77 -14.75 2.73
N GLY A 37 -33.11 -15.61 1.76
CA GLY A 37 -34.31 -15.45 0.93
C GLY A 37 -34.22 -14.37 -0.16
N LEU A 38 -33.02 -13.87 -0.48
CA LEU A 38 -32.79 -12.83 -1.49
C LEU A 38 -32.44 -13.38 -2.89
N GLY A 39 -32.52 -14.71 -3.07
CA GLY A 39 -32.03 -15.41 -4.27
C GLY A 39 -32.83 -15.19 -5.56
N SER A 40 -34.00 -14.55 -5.51
CA SER A 40 -34.92 -14.40 -6.64
C SER A 40 -35.10 -12.96 -7.14
N PHE A 41 -34.31 -12.00 -6.63
CA PHE A 41 -34.37 -10.64 -7.14
C PHE A 41 -33.50 -10.49 -8.39
N GLU A 42 -34.14 -10.49 -9.57
CA GLU A 42 -33.63 -9.88 -10.81
C GLU A 42 -33.54 -8.34 -10.67
N LEU A 43 -32.95 -7.84 -9.57
CA LEU A 43 -33.06 -6.43 -9.14
C LEU A 43 -32.50 -5.42 -10.17
N PHE A 44 -31.80 -5.91 -11.20
CA PHE A 44 -31.10 -5.09 -12.18
C PHE A 44 -31.21 -5.70 -13.59
N GLY A 45 -32.40 -6.10 -14.06
CA GLY A 45 -32.61 -6.43 -15.48
C GLY A 45 -32.08 -5.31 -16.39
N GLY A 46 -31.33 -5.65 -17.46
CA GLY A 46 -30.75 -4.73 -18.47
C GLY A 46 -29.69 -3.73 -17.99
N TRP A 47 -29.85 -3.16 -16.80
CA TRP A 47 -29.04 -2.08 -16.24
C TRP A 47 -27.78 -2.59 -15.50
N THR A 48 -27.74 -3.87 -15.10
CA THR A 48 -26.56 -4.50 -14.44
C THR A 48 -25.25 -4.21 -15.16
N MET A 49 -25.26 -4.28 -16.50
CA MET A 49 -24.05 -4.14 -17.31
C MET A 49 -23.45 -2.73 -17.21
N TRP A 50 -24.29 -1.71 -17.23
CA TRP A 50 -23.85 -0.32 -17.08
C TRP A 50 -23.30 -0.06 -15.68
N ILE A 51 -23.94 -0.62 -14.65
CA ILE A 51 -23.50 -0.51 -13.26
C ILE A 51 -22.12 -1.15 -13.08
N PHE A 52 -21.93 -2.36 -13.61
CA PHE A 52 -20.66 -3.08 -13.54
C PHE A 52 -19.52 -2.30 -14.23
N LEU A 53 -19.79 -1.74 -15.41
CA LEU A 53 -18.79 -0.98 -16.16
C LEU A 53 -18.39 0.32 -15.43
N VAL A 54 -19.34 0.99 -14.78
CA VAL A 54 -19.07 2.16 -13.93
C VAL A 54 -18.19 1.80 -12.74
N MET A 55 -18.44 0.68 -12.06
CA MET A 55 -17.56 0.24 -10.96
C MET A 55 -16.13 -0.07 -11.42
N VAL A 56 -15.99 -0.74 -12.58
CA VAL A 56 -14.67 -1.04 -13.15
C VAL A 56 -13.93 0.27 -13.44
N LEU A 57 -14.60 1.27 -14.02
CA LEU A 57 -14.02 2.60 -14.24
C LEU A 57 -13.60 3.28 -12.94
N ILE A 58 -14.46 3.28 -11.91
CA ILE A 58 -14.13 3.86 -10.60
C ILE A 58 -12.90 3.18 -9.99
N SER A 59 -12.81 1.84 -10.08
CA SER A 59 -11.66 1.06 -9.59
C SER A 59 -10.37 1.45 -10.32
N VAL A 60 -10.41 1.54 -11.65
CA VAL A 60 -9.26 1.96 -12.47
C VAL A 60 -8.83 3.38 -12.15
N ILE A 61 -9.77 4.32 -12.00
CA ILE A 61 -9.48 5.70 -11.61
C ILE A 61 -8.80 5.72 -10.24
N GLY A 62 -9.30 4.95 -9.28
CA GLY A 62 -8.67 4.79 -7.95
C GLY A 62 -7.23 4.29 -8.03
N LEU A 63 -6.96 3.28 -8.86
CA LEU A 63 -5.61 2.76 -9.09
C LEU A 63 -4.70 3.76 -9.81
N ILE A 64 -5.22 4.54 -10.74
CA ILE A 64 -4.47 5.61 -11.43
C ILE A 64 -4.11 6.74 -10.45
N ILE A 65 -5.03 7.14 -9.57
CA ILE A 65 -4.76 8.13 -8.52
C ILE A 65 -3.70 7.58 -7.55
N SER A 66 -3.79 6.31 -7.15
CA SER A 66 -2.78 5.62 -6.35
C SER A 66 -1.40 5.63 -7.03
N TYR A 67 -1.35 5.35 -8.34
CA TYR A 67 -0.13 5.40 -9.14
C TYR A 67 0.49 6.79 -9.18
N ARG A 68 -0.31 7.84 -9.41
CA ARG A 68 0.20 9.22 -9.42
C ARG A 68 0.77 9.65 -8.08
N LYS A 69 0.24 9.15 -6.97
CA LYS A 69 0.69 9.49 -5.61
C LYS A 69 1.96 8.76 -5.21
N HIS A 70 2.08 7.46 -5.51
CA HIS A 70 3.18 6.63 -5.02
C HIS A 70 4.22 6.24 -6.12
N ARG A 71 3.99 6.59 -7.39
CA ARG A 71 4.84 6.25 -8.56
C ARG A 71 5.16 4.76 -8.76
N ARG A 72 4.39 3.85 -8.15
CA ARG A 72 4.65 2.40 -8.22
C ARG A 72 3.75 1.71 -9.25
N VAL A 73 4.36 1.10 -10.25
CA VAL A 73 3.66 0.53 -11.44
C VAL A 73 2.95 -0.81 -11.19
N TYR A 74 3.36 -1.62 -10.21
CA TYR A 74 2.88 -3.01 -10.05
C TYR A 74 1.35 -3.21 -10.03
N PRO A 75 0.54 -2.50 -9.20
CA PRO A 75 -0.90 -2.73 -9.19
C PRO A 75 -1.58 -2.28 -10.50
N LEU A 76 -1.03 -1.26 -11.17
CA LEU A 76 -1.52 -0.81 -12.47
C LEU A 76 -1.23 -1.87 -13.56
N LEU A 77 -0.06 -2.50 -13.53
CA LEU A 77 0.34 -3.55 -14.46
C LEU A 77 -0.57 -4.80 -14.38
N ILE A 78 -1.17 -5.07 -13.22
CA ILE A 78 -2.15 -6.17 -13.05
C ILE A 78 -3.55 -5.72 -13.49
N ALA A 79 -3.94 -4.49 -13.18
CA ALA A 79 -5.29 -4.00 -13.45
C ALA A 79 -5.56 -3.74 -14.93
N VAL A 80 -4.62 -3.15 -15.68
CA VAL A 80 -4.78 -2.86 -17.11
C VAL A 80 -5.13 -4.11 -17.94
N PRO A 81 -4.36 -5.22 -17.88
CA PRO A 81 -4.70 -6.43 -18.64
C PRO A 81 -6.03 -7.05 -18.17
N SER A 82 -6.36 -6.91 -16.88
CA SER A 82 -7.62 -7.41 -16.32
C SER A 82 -8.83 -6.67 -16.90
N VAL A 83 -8.76 -5.35 -17.06
CA VAL A 83 -9.81 -4.53 -17.70
C VAL A 83 -9.95 -4.86 -19.19
N LEU A 84 -8.83 -5.05 -19.89
CA LEU A 84 -8.84 -5.46 -21.29
C LEU A 84 -9.50 -6.83 -21.47
N LEU A 85 -9.27 -7.77 -20.54
CA LEU A 85 -9.90 -9.09 -20.56
C LEU A 85 -11.42 -9.00 -20.37
N ILE A 86 -11.88 -8.15 -19.45
CA ILE A 86 -13.31 -7.89 -19.23
C ILE A 86 -13.94 -7.29 -20.49
N TYR A 87 -13.29 -6.28 -21.09
CA TYR A 87 -13.76 -5.64 -22.31
C TYR A 87 -13.84 -6.63 -23.48
N TYR A 88 -12.83 -7.50 -23.62
CA TYR A 88 -12.81 -8.56 -24.63
C TYR A 88 -13.93 -9.59 -24.44
N GLY A 89 -14.12 -10.08 -23.22
CA GLY A 89 -15.21 -10.99 -22.87
C GLY A 89 -16.60 -10.37 -23.03
N TYR A 90 -16.71 -9.04 -23.04
CA TYR A 90 -17.98 -8.37 -23.27
C TYR A 90 -18.29 -8.18 -24.76
N TYR A 91 -17.34 -7.65 -25.54
CA TYR A 91 -17.59 -7.27 -26.94
C TYR A 91 -17.33 -8.37 -27.97
N PHE A 92 -16.34 -9.24 -27.73
CA PHE A 92 -15.86 -10.18 -28.75
C PHE A 92 -16.24 -11.63 -28.45
N ASN A 93 -16.32 -12.01 -27.17
CA ASN A 93 -16.53 -13.40 -26.80
C ASN A 93 -17.46 -13.51 -25.60
N SER A 94 -18.73 -13.88 -25.82
CA SER A 94 -19.78 -14.02 -24.78
C SER A 94 -19.53 -15.15 -23.75
N ASN A 95 -18.32 -15.70 -23.69
CA ASN A 95 -17.91 -16.65 -22.66
C ASN A 95 -17.72 -15.92 -21.31
N PRO A 96 -18.48 -16.27 -20.26
CA PRO A 96 -18.46 -15.56 -18.99
C PRO A 96 -17.13 -15.72 -18.23
N TYR A 97 -16.35 -16.77 -18.54
CA TYR A 97 -15.06 -17.05 -17.90
C TYR A 97 -14.05 -15.90 -18.03
N PHE A 98 -14.03 -15.18 -19.16
CA PHE A 98 -13.12 -14.04 -19.36
C PHE A 98 -13.42 -12.90 -18.37
N ILE A 99 -14.70 -12.63 -18.14
CA ILE A 99 -15.14 -11.60 -17.20
C ILE A 99 -14.71 -11.99 -15.78
N TYR A 100 -14.93 -13.26 -15.39
CA TYR A 100 -14.53 -13.73 -14.06
C TYR A 100 -13.03 -13.68 -13.81
N ILE A 101 -12.23 -14.08 -14.79
CA ILE A 101 -10.76 -14.01 -14.69
C ILE A 101 -10.31 -12.54 -14.54
N GLY A 102 -10.89 -11.63 -15.33
CA GLY A 102 -10.58 -10.21 -15.24
C GLY A 102 -11.02 -9.58 -13.90
N MET A 103 -12.18 -9.97 -13.36
CA MET A 103 -12.63 -9.52 -12.03
C MET A 103 -11.70 -10.00 -10.93
N PHE A 104 -11.27 -11.26 -10.99
CA PHE A 104 -10.31 -11.82 -10.04
C PHE A 104 -8.95 -11.10 -10.13
N GLY A 105 -8.50 -10.75 -11.33
CA GLY A 105 -7.31 -9.93 -11.53
C GLY A 105 -7.43 -8.52 -10.93
N LEU A 106 -8.59 -7.86 -11.04
CA LEU A 106 -8.84 -6.58 -10.38
C LEU A 106 -8.87 -6.69 -8.85
N LEU A 107 -9.41 -7.80 -8.31
CA LEU A 107 -9.37 -8.09 -6.87
C LEU A 107 -7.93 -8.24 -6.38
N ILE A 108 -7.11 -9.00 -7.10
CA ILE A 108 -5.68 -9.15 -6.79
C ILE A 108 -4.97 -7.80 -6.89
N ALA A 109 -5.19 -7.02 -7.95
CA ALA A 109 -4.57 -5.71 -8.12
C ALA A 109 -4.91 -4.76 -6.95
N THR A 110 -6.17 -4.80 -6.50
CA THR A 110 -6.63 -4.02 -5.35
C THR A 110 -6.04 -4.53 -4.05
N GLY A 111 -5.98 -5.83 -3.84
CA GLY A 111 -5.35 -6.46 -2.66
C GLY A 111 -3.85 -6.14 -2.57
N VAL A 112 -3.14 -6.19 -3.70
CA VAL A 112 -1.73 -5.78 -3.80
C VAL A 112 -1.58 -4.28 -3.51
N ASN A 113 -2.45 -3.43 -4.07
CA ASN A 113 -2.46 -1.99 -3.79
C ASN A 113 -2.71 -1.72 -2.29
N TYR A 114 -3.67 -2.42 -1.67
CA TYR A 114 -4.00 -2.29 -0.25
C TYR A 114 -2.87 -2.77 0.66
N TYR A 115 -2.34 -3.98 0.41
CA TYR A 115 -1.26 -4.54 1.21
C TYR A 115 -0.01 -3.67 1.11
N ARG A 116 0.33 -3.19 -0.09
CA ARG A 116 1.44 -2.27 -0.27
C ARG A 116 1.19 -0.91 0.37
N ASN A 117 0.00 -0.34 0.25
CA ASN A 117 -0.32 0.92 0.95
C ASN A 117 -0.21 0.73 2.47
N LYS A 118 -0.63 -0.42 3.01
CA LYS A 118 -0.44 -0.77 4.42
C LYS A 118 1.05 -0.90 4.79
N LEU A 119 1.87 -1.52 3.94
CA LEU A 119 3.31 -1.70 4.14
C LEU A 119 4.09 -0.38 3.99
N TYR A 120 3.72 0.51 3.07
CA TYR A 120 4.36 1.82 2.90
C TYR A 120 3.85 2.86 3.90
N ASN A 121 2.64 2.71 4.45
CA ASN A 121 2.17 3.54 5.56
C ASN A 121 2.93 3.26 6.87
N THR A 122 3.65 2.14 6.98
CA THR A 122 4.54 1.87 8.12
C THR A 122 5.92 2.50 7.98
N CYS A 123 6.39 2.85 6.77
CA CYS A 123 7.66 3.53 6.59
C CYS A 123 7.79 4.16 5.20
N ASN A 124 7.82 5.50 5.15
CA ASN A 124 7.94 6.24 3.88
C ASN A 124 9.39 6.33 3.37
N THR A 125 10.36 5.99 4.23
CA THR A 125 11.81 6.17 4.01
C THR A 125 12.59 4.86 4.12
N CYS A 126 11.90 3.72 4.04
CA CYS A 126 12.56 2.43 4.14
C CYS A 126 13.21 2.04 2.81
N ILE A 127 14.41 1.48 2.90
CA ILE A 127 15.14 0.92 1.76
C ILE A 127 15.49 -0.53 2.03
N ILE A 128 15.92 -1.25 0.99
CA ILE A 128 16.53 -2.58 1.15
C ILE A 128 18.03 -2.40 1.32
N TYR A 129 18.59 -2.81 2.47
CA TYR A 129 20.01 -2.81 2.79
C TYR A 129 20.45 -4.25 3.10
N ASN A 130 21.46 -4.77 2.39
CA ASN A 130 21.93 -6.16 2.51
C ASN A 130 20.82 -7.24 2.56
N GLY A 131 19.73 -7.01 1.82
CA GLY A 131 18.59 -7.95 1.76
C GLY A 131 17.54 -7.80 2.87
N GLY A 132 17.74 -6.88 3.83
CA GLY A 132 16.76 -6.53 4.87
C GLY A 132 16.09 -5.17 4.63
N GLU A 133 14.86 -4.99 5.14
CA GLU A 133 14.16 -3.69 5.13
C GLU A 133 14.62 -2.83 6.32
N VAL A 134 15.12 -1.62 6.06
CA VAL A 134 15.66 -0.70 7.09
C VAL A 134 15.04 0.69 6.97
N GLU A 135 14.75 1.34 8.10
CA GLU A 135 14.23 2.71 8.18
C GLU A 135 15.37 3.73 8.33
N LEU A 136 15.49 4.64 7.35
CA LEU A 136 16.54 5.66 7.37
C LEU A 136 16.16 6.93 8.12
N LYS A 137 14.87 7.17 8.37
CA LYS A 137 14.44 8.39 9.07
C LYS A 137 14.60 8.20 10.57
N SER A 138 15.40 9.04 11.21
CA SER A 138 15.61 8.99 12.66
C SER A 138 15.62 10.40 13.23
N THR A 139 14.94 10.58 14.36
CA THR A 139 14.95 11.85 15.08
C THR A 139 16.15 11.86 16.03
N LEU A 140 17.15 12.69 15.74
CA LEU A 140 18.30 12.89 16.62
C LEU A 140 17.92 13.85 17.75
N ASN A 141 18.13 13.42 19.00
CA ASN A 141 17.91 14.22 20.19
C ASN A 141 19.25 14.68 20.79
N CYS A 142 19.47 15.99 20.86
CA CYS A 142 20.68 16.55 21.45
C CYS A 142 20.62 16.45 23.00
N PRO A 143 21.57 15.76 23.65
CA PRO A 143 21.60 15.65 25.12
C PRO A 143 21.92 16.97 25.83
N ASN A 144 22.53 17.95 25.13
CA ASN A 144 22.94 19.23 25.73
C ASN A 144 21.80 20.26 25.78
N CYS A 145 20.97 20.33 24.73
CA CYS A 145 19.92 21.35 24.63
C CYS A 145 18.50 20.78 24.46
N GLY A 146 18.34 19.46 24.35
CA GLY A 146 17.05 18.79 24.13
C GLY A 146 16.44 19.00 22.75
N HIS A 147 17.18 19.62 21.82
CA HIS A 147 16.70 19.85 20.46
C HIS A 147 16.56 18.53 19.71
N LYS A 148 15.42 18.34 19.05
CA LYS A 148 15.09 17.17 18.25
C LYS A 148 15.04 17.55 16.78
N LYS A 149 15.79 16.83 15.95
CA LYS A 149 15.78 17.02 14.50
C LYS A 149 15.56 15.71 13.78
N ASP A 150 14.61 15.71 12.85
CA ASP A 150 14.40 14.59 11.92
C ASP A 150 15.47 14.62 10.84
N GLU A 151 16.27 13.56 10.77
CA GLU A 151 17.33 13.40 9.77
C GLU A 151 17.19 12.07 9.03
N ILE A 152 17.70 12.05 7.80
CA ILE A 152 17.78 10.83 6.99
C ILE A 152 19.20 10.29 7.14
N MET A 153 19.32 9.07 7.66
CA MET A 153 20.61 8.41 7.81
C MET A 153 21.25 8.16 6.45
N PRO A 154 22.55 8.45 6.31
CA PRO A 154 23.31 8.03 5.14
C PRO A 154 23.46 6.51 5.14
N THR A 155 23.39 5.92 3.95
CA THR A 155 23.60 4.48 3.71
C THR A 155 25.03 4.17 3.30
N ASP A 156 25.76 5.20 2.87
CA ASP A 156 27.06 5.03 2.20
C ASP A 156 28.22 5.11 3.21
N ALA A 157 27.96 5.61 4.43
CA ALA A 157 28.95 5.71 5.51
C ALA A 157 28.30 5.87 6.89
N CYS A 158 29.03 5.47 7.93
CA CYS A 158 28.59 5.63 9.32
C CYS A 158 28.86 7.05 9.84
N GLN A 159 27.80 7.74 10.27
CA GLN A 159 27.90 9.09 10.83
C GLN A 159 28.43 9.04 12.29
N PHE A 160 29.72 9.27 12.46
CA PHE A 160 30.35 9.29 13.79
C PHE A 160 30.28 10.66 14.48
N PHE A 161 30.26 11.74 13.71
CA PHE A 161 30.18 13.10 14.21
C PHE A 161 28.90 13.77 13.72
N TYR A 162 28.17 14.43 14.61
CA TYR A 162 26.99 15.20 14.23
C TYR A 162 26.99 16.54 14.94
N GLU A 163 26.92 17.62 14.17
CA GLU A 163 26.79 18.96 14.73
C GLU A 163 25.32 19.27 14.99
N CYS A 164 24.96 19.60 16.23
CA CYS A 164 23.60 20.02 16.54
C CYS A 164 23.33 21.42 15.98
N GLU A 165 22.29 21.60 15.18
CA GLU A 165 21.96 22.90 14.57
C GLU A 165 21.65 24.01 15.58
N ASN A 166 21.13 23.65 16.77
CA ASN A 166 20.73 24.64 17.77
C ASN A 166 21.92 25.14 18.60
N CYS A 167 22.70 24.22 19.18
CA CYS A 167 23.82 24.57 20.07
C CYS A 167 25.20 24.46 19.43
N LYS A 168 25.28 24.03 18.15
CA LYS A 168 26.52 23.83 17.37
C LYS A 168 27.53 22.89 18.02
N LEU A 169 27.08 22.07 18.97
CA LEU A 169 27.94 21.10 19.64
C LEU A 169 28.07 19.85 18.78
N ILE A 170 29.30 19.37 18.63
CA ILE A 170 29.61 18.13 17.91
C ILE A 170 29.37 16.95 18.85
N LEU A 171 28.32 16.19 18.57
CA LEU A 171 27.98 14.94 19.25
C LEU A 171 28.86 13.80 18.73
N LYS A 172 29.32 12.97 19.67
CA LYS A 172 30.02 11.71 19.42
C LYS A 172 29.20 10.56 20.04
N PRO A 173 29.22 9.36 19.44
CA PRO A 173 28.54 8.20 20.02
C PRO A 173 29.01 7.91 21.44
N LYS A 174 28.12 7.32 22.23
CA LYS A 174 28.41 6.83 23.57
C LYS A 174 29.31 5.59 23.47
N GLN A 175 30.04 5.32 24.55
CA GLN A 175 30.88 4.14 24.63
C GLN A 175 30.03 2.87 24.47
N GLY A 176 30.35 2.06 23.46
CA GLY A 176 29.60 0.84 23.12
C GLY A 176 28.64 0.99 21.93
N ASP A 177 28.37 2.21 21.45
CA ASP A 177 27.56 2.45 20.25
C ASP A 177 28.45 2.78 19.04
N CYS A 178 28.02 2.40 17.83
CA CYS A 178 28.81 2.60 16.60
C CYS A 178 28.65 3.95 15.91
N CYS A 179 27.54 4.65 16.13
CA CYS A 179 27.27 5.92 15.46
C CYS A 179 26.33 6.81 16.29
N VAL A 180 26.24 8.09 15.91
CA VAL A 180 25.41 9.08 16.61
C VAL A 180 23.93 8.67 16.65
N TYR A 181 23.44 7.99 15.62
CA TYR A 181 22.07 7.51 15.55
C TYR A 181 21.79 6.36 16.54
N CYS A 182 22.75 5.46 16.77
CA CYS A 182 22.60 4.42 17.78
C CYS A 182 22.52 4.99 19.20
N SER A 183 23.24 6.09 19.47
CA SER A 183 23.28 6.71 20.79
C SER A 183 22.17 7.71 21.08
N TYR A 184 21.75 8.49 20.07
CA TYR A 184 20.86 9.64 20.24
C TYR A 184 19.66 9.65 19.29
N GLY A 185 19.58 8.70 18.36
CA GLY A 185 18.46 8.57 17.42
C GLY A 185 17.30 7.75 17.98
N THR A 186 16.11 7.95 17.42
CA THR A 186 14.93 7.11 17.69
C THR A 186 15.02 5.75 17.03
N VAL A 187 15.60 5.71 15.82
CA VAL A 187 15.86 4.49 15.04
C VAL A 187 17.36 4.23 15.04
N LYS A 188 17.76 2.96 15.11
CA LYS A 188 19.17 2.49 15.09
C LYS A 188 19.76 2.55 13.68
N CYS A 189 21.08 2.42 13.52
CA CYS A 189 21.71 2.47 12.20
C CYS A 189 21.32 1.29 11.30
N PRO A 190 21.49 1.41 9.96
CA PRO A 190 21.10 0.37 9.01
C PRO A 190 21.68 -1.02 9.32
N SER A 191 22.97 -1.12 9.68
CA SER A 191 23.61 -2.41 9.99
C SER A 191 22.96 -3.11 11.19
N ILE A 192 22.66 -2.37 12.26
CA ILE A 192 22.01 -2.91 13.46
C ILE A 192 20.55 -3.31 13.17
N GLN A 193 19.84 -2.55 12.33
CA GLN A 193 18.48 -2.91 11.89
C GLN A 193 18.48 -4.18 11.03
N ALA A 194 19.50 -4.36 10.18
CA ALA A 194 19.69 -5.55 9.35
C ALA A 194 20.21 -6.78 10.13
N GLY A 195 20.52 -6.63 11.42
CA GLY A 195 21.08 -7.72 12.25
C GLY A 195 22.55 -8.01 11.99
N GLU A 196 23.26 -7.10 11.31
CA GLU A 196 24.69 -7.16 11.11
C GLU A 196 25.43 -6.52 12.29
N SER A 197 26.72 -6.81 12.41
CA SER A 197 27.58 -6.09 13.34
C SER A 197 27.62 -4.61 12.99
N CYS A 198 27.93 -3.78 13.99
CA CYS A 198 28.35 -2.41 13.76
C CYS A 198 29.37 -2.34 12.62
N CYS A 199 29.32 -1.27 11.84
CA CYS A 199 30.41 -0.90 10.93
C CYS A 199 31.77 -1.15 11.58
#